data_AF-A0A2W4IX70-F1
#
_entry.id   AF-A0A2W4IX70-F1
#
_cell.length_a   1.000
_cell.length_b   1.000
_cell.length_c   1.000
_cell.angle_alpha   90.00
_cell.angle_beta   90.00
_cell.angle_gamma   90.00
#
_symmetry.space_group_name_H-M   'P 1'
#
loop_
_entity.id
_entity.type
_entity.pdbx_description
1 polymer ?
#
loop_
_entity_poly.entity_id
_entity_poly.type
_entity_poly.pdbx_seq_one_letter_code
_entity_poly.pdbx_strand_id
1 'polypeptide(L)'
;MRRILGPAAILAIASACASTPDAPPAPEVVKAEVYRIEIRDQDFTEFAAFAHVQLPPGVTPTMARWEVLGGSPLVPLASGETEVTADQLSDDGVVLVGGRAPYTADPEALAELLASEATLPVVVRGHLVAGNVHYEFTRAGRVRAPRSPAVSISQVEAASIPSERRISLVFFIRIDNQNAFDVQLENIDYDLQIEGVDIDRGLAGTRRAIPRATAVEVDLPISLDETNFPDVSKHLRGESRLQYRMKGEVRLGVGRIPFDISGPIQVRASGS
;
A
#
# COMPACT_ATOMS: atom_id res chain seq x y z
N MET A 1 4.58 29.46 100.93
CA MET A 1 4.40 28.02 101.20
C MET A 1 3.89 27.33 99.94
N ARG A 2 4.49 26.19 99.59
CA ARG A 2 4.05 25.12 98.67
C ARG A 2 3.91 25.39 97.16
N ARG A 3 4.86 24.79 96.43
CA ARG A 3 4.77 24.27 95.05
C ARG A 3 3.58 23.30 94.88
N ILE A 4 2.94 23.30 93.71
CA ILE A 4 2.42 22.08 93.05
C ILE A 4 2.67 22.21 91.53
N LEU A 5 3.39 21.22 91.01
CA LEU A 5 3.67 20.90 89.61
C LEU A 5 2.41 20.29 88.94
N GLY A 6 2.17 20.57 87.65
CA GLY A 6 1.24 19.83 86.78
C GLY A 6 1.88 19.59 85.41
N PRO A 7 1.78 18.37 84.82
CA PRO A 7 2.70 17.91 83.79
C PRO A 7 2.27 18.32 82.36
N ALA A 8 3.27 18.66 81.54
CA ALA A 8 3.12 18.80 80.09
C ALA A 8 3.12 17.40 79.44
N ALA A 9 2.06 17.09 78.70
CA ALA A 9 1.98 15.89 77.88
C ALA A 9 2.82 16.09 76.61
N ILE A 10 3.92 15.34 76.49
CA ILE A 10 4.70 15.22 75.25
C ILE A 10 4.12 14.04 74.48
N LEU A 11 3.42 14.33 73.38
CA LEU A 11 2.95 13.32 72.44
C LEU A 11 4.13 12.92 71.54
N ALA A 12 4.72 11.75 71.81
CA ALA A 12 5.73 11.17 70.93
C ALA A 12 5.03 10.53 69.72
N ILE A 13 5.07 11.20 68.58
CA ILE A 13 4.69 10.59 67.29
C ILE A 13 5.86 9.69 66.88
N ALA A 14 5.71 8.39 67.13
CA ALA A 14 6.59 7.38 66.57
C ALA A 14 6.40 7.35 65.05
N SER A 15 7.38 7.87 64.31
CA SER A 15 7.50 7.71 62.88
C SER A 15 7.82 6.25 62.58
N ALA A 16 6.78 5.43 62.40
CA ALA A 16 6.94 4.11 61.82
C ALA A 16 7.40 4.27 60.36
N CYS A 17 8.69 4.07 60.11
CA CYS A 17 9.22 3.89 58.78
C CYS A 17 8.62 2.58 58.22
N ALA A 18 7.51 2.68 57.50
CA ALA A 18 7.07 1.59 56.64
C ALA A 18 8.12 1.46 55.53
N SER A 19 8.94 0.42 55.61
CA SER A 19 9.86 -0.02 54.58
C SER A 19 9.12 -0.10 53.25
N THR A 20 9.56 0.69 52.28
CA THR A 20 9.13 0.63 50.89
C THR A 20 9.31 -0.81 50.41
N PRO A 21 8.30 -1.45 49.79
CA PRO A 21 8.51 -2.74 49.14
C PRO A 21 9.67 -2.62 48.17
N ASP A 22 10.65 -3.53 48.27
CA ASP A 22 11.79 -3.57 47.35
C ASP A 22 11.25 -3.52 45.92
N ALA A 23 11.65 -2.48 45.18
CA ALA A 23 11.29 -2.37 43.78
C ALA A 23 11.80 -3.64 43.07
N PRO A 24 11.00 -4.24 42.17
CA PRO A 24 11.47 -5.38 41.39
C PRO A 24 12.82 -5.06 40.75
N PRO A 25 13.76 -6.03 40.71
CA PRO A 25 15.06 -5.78 40.08
C PRO A 25 14.85 -5.33 38.63
N ALA A 26 15.65 -4.36 38.19
CA ALA A 26 15.61 -3.88 36.82
C ALA A 26 15.87 -5.05 35.85
N PRO A 27 15.25 -5.04 34.66
CA PRO A 27 15.49 -6.07 33.67
C PRO A 27 16.93 -6.04 33.17
N GLU A 28 17.50 -7.20 32.92
CA GLU A 28 18.78 -7.34 32.23
C GLU A 28 18.55 -7.06 30.73
N VAL A 29 19.40 -6.23 30.11
CA VAL A 29 19.27 -5.87 28.69
C VAL A 29 20.39 -6.52 27.88
N VAL A 30 19.99 -7.34 26.90
CA VAL A 30 20.89 -8.05 26.00
C VAL A 30 20.59 -7.64 24.56
N LYS A 31 21.62 -7.44 23.73
CA LYS A 31 21.41 -7.20 22.30
C LYS A 31 21.14 -8.53 21.60
N ALA A 32 20.01 -8.62 20.90
CA ALA A 32 19.72 -9.72 19.99
C ALA A 32 20.26 -9.44 18.59
N GLU A 33 20.59 -10.52 17.88
CA GLU A 33 20.99 -10.44 16.48
C GLU A 33 19.73 -10.36 15.59
N VAL A 34 19.78 -9.50 14.56
CA VAL A 34 18.72 -9.40 13.56
C VAL A 34 19.33 -9.61 12.19
N TYR A 35 18.89 -10.60 11.44
CA TYR A 35 19.49 -10.90 10.14
C TYR A 35 18.84 -10.11 9.01
N ARG A 36 17.52 -9.89 9.07
CA ARG A 36 16.79 -9.16 8.02
C ARG A 36 15.52 -8.50 8.55
N ILE A 37 15.03 -7.54 7.78
CA ILE A 37 13.63 -7.13 7.82
C ILE A 37 12.93 -7.74 6.61
N GLU A 38 11.73 -8.23 6.84
CA GLU A 38 10.79 -8.66 5.81
C GLU A 38 9.69 -7.61 5.68
N ILE A 39 9.45 -7.17 4.45
CA ILE A 39 8.32 -6.31 4.10
C ILE A 39 7.30 -7.14 3.33
N ARG A 40 6.05 -7.13 3.77
CA ARG A 40 4.95 -7.88 3.14
C ARG A 40 3.62 -7.15 3.31
N ASP A 41 2.55 -7.72 2.77
CA ASP A 41 1.17 -7.25 2.91
C ASP A 41 1.01 -5.75 2.64
N GLN A 42 1.69 -5.28 1.59
CA GLN A 42 1.64 -3.89 1.14
C GLN A 42 0.30 -3.60 0.46
N ASP A 43 -0.20 -2.39 0.67
CA ASP A 43 -1.26 -1.77 -0.14
C ASP A 43 -0.91 -0.29 -0.41
N PHE A 44 -1.89 0.55 -0.75
CA PHE A 44 -1.67 1.97 -1.05
C PHE A 44 -1.48 2.85 0.19
N THR A 45 -1.79 2.35 1.37
CA THR A 45 -1.82 3.09 2.63
C THR A 45 -0.85 2.54 3.65
N GLU A 46 -0.67 1.22 3.68
CA GLU A 46 0.08 0.51 4.70
C GLU A 46 0.99 -0.58 4.12
N PHE A 47 1.91 -1.01 4.96
CA PHE A 47 2.75 -2.18 4.75
C PHE A 47 2.98 -2.89 6.09
N ALA A 48 3.34 -4.16 6.06
CA ALA A 48 3.78 -4.88 7.24
C ALA A 48 5.30 -5.05 7.24
N ALA A 49 5.95 -4.73 8.36
CA ALA A 49 7.39 -4.85 8.53
C ALA A 49 7.74 -5.71 9.74
N PHE A 50 8.52 -6.76 9.51
CA PHE A 50 8.93 -7.73 10.54
C PHE A 50 10.44 -7.90 10.59
N ALA A 51 11.04 -7.75 11.76
CA ALA A 51 12.42 -8.12 12.03
C ALA A 51 12.52 -9.64 12.29
N HIS A 52 13.50 -10.29 11.67
CA HIS A 52 13.87 -11.68 11.94
C HIS A 52 14.91 -11.70 13.06
N VAL A 53 14.45 -11.83 14.31
CA VAL A 53 15.29 -11.72 15.50
C VAL A 53 15.77 -13.10 15.93
N GLN A 54 17.08 -13.29 16.01
CA GLN A 54 17.70 -14.50 16.53
C GLN A 54 17.84 -14.41 18.04
N LEU A 55 17.35 -15.43 18.72
CA LEU A 55 17.58 -15.61 20.15
C LEU A 55 18.62 -16.71 20.40
N PRO A 56 19.34 -16.64 21.53
CA PRO A 56 20.19 -17.74 21.98
C PRO A 56 19.39 -19.05 22.17
N PRO A 57 20.02 -20.23 22.02
CA PRO A 57 19.35 -21.51 22.24
C PRO A 57 18.71 -21.61 23.62
N GLY A 58 17.48 -22.12 23.67
CA GLY A 58 16.72 -22.34 24.92
C GLY A 58 16.01 -21.10 25.47
N VAL A 59 16.14 -19.93 24.83
CA VAL A 59 15.38 -18.73 25.20
C VAL A 59 13.96 -18.83 24.66
N THR A 60 12.98 -18.72 25.55
CA THR A 60 11.55 -18.70 25.21
C THR A 60 10.97 -17.32 25.51
N PRO A 61 10.88 -16.42 24.53
CA PRO A 61 10.27 -15.11 24.73
C PRO A 61 8.76 -15.27 24.94
N THR A 62 8.17 -14.39 25.75
CA THR A 62 6.72 -14.37 26.04
C THR A 62 6.02 -13.16 25.44
N MET A 63 6.77 -12.09 25.19
CA MET A 63 6.23 -10.83 24.67
C MET A 63 7.28 -10.16 23.80
N ALA A 64 6.83 -9.45 22.77
CA ALA A 64 7.67 -8.56 21.98
C ALA A 64 7.05 -7.17 21.97
N ARG A 65 7.86 -6.15 22.29
CA ARG A 65 7.52 -4.74 22.09
C ARG A 65 8.25 -4.23 20.87
N TRP A 66 7.57 -3.53 19.99
CA TRP A 66 8.16 -3.09 18.74
C TRP A 66 7.66 -1.71 18.30
N GLU A 67 8.48 -1.07 17.48
CA GLU A 67 8.20 0.20 16.84
C GLU A 67 8.75 0.17 15.40
N VAL A 68 7.94 0.63 14.46
CA VAL A 68 8.31 0.87 13.07
C VAL A 68 8.46 2.37 12.88
N LEU A 69 9.65 2.80 12.46
CA LEU A 69 9.93 4.18 12.06
C LEU A 69 10.15 4.23 10.55
N GLY A 70 9.84 5.34 9.91
CA GLY A 70 10.14 5.54 8.50
C GLY A 70 10.24 6.99 8.11
N GLY A 71 10.69 7.23 6.87
CA GLY A 71 10.90 8.58 6.35
C GLY A 71 12.30 9.13 6.59
N SER A 72 12.49 10.37 6.12
CA SER A 72 13.74 11.12 6.30
C SER A 72 13.40 12.55 6.68
N PRO A 73 13.46 12.93 7.96
CA PRO A 73 13.97 12.15 9.10
C PRO A 73 13.07 10.97 9.47
N LEU A 74 13.63 9.98 10.18
CA LEU A 74 12.87 8.85 10.70
C LEU A 74 11.86 9.34 11.76
N VAL A 75 10.59 9.08 11.52
CA VAL A 75 9.49 9.33 12.47
C VAL A 75 8.78 8.03 12.83
N PRO A 76 8.21 7.91 14.04
CA PRO A 76 7.37 6.76 14.39
C PRO A 76 6.18 6.64 13.44
N LEU A 77 5.97 5.46 12.87
CA LEU A 77 4.83 5.13 12.01
C LEU A 77 3.83 4.22 12.72
N ALA A 78 4.33 3.25 13.49
CA ALA A 78 3.51 2.36 14.29
C ALA A 78 4.32 1.78 15.47
N SER A 79 3.62 1.35 16.51
CA SER A 79 4.20 0.60 17.64
C SER A 79 3.19 -0.38 18.18
N GLY A 80 3.66 -1.45 18.80
CA GLY A 80 2.77 -2.44 19.39
C GLY A 80 3.47 -3.39 20.35
N GLU A 81 2.63 -4.20 20.99
CA GLU A 81 3.04 -5.37 21.76
C GLU A 81 2.44 -6.62 21.10
N THR A 82 3.18 -7.72 21.14
CA THR A 82 2.74 -8.99 20.56
C THR A 82 3.15 -10.11 21.49
N GLU A 83 2.17 -10.87 22.00
CA GLU A 83 2.45 -12.10 22.73
C GLU A 83 3.20 -13.05 21.82
N VAL A 84 4.28 -13.65 22.33
CA VAL A 84 5.08 -14.61 21.58
C VAL A 84 4.75 -16.00 22.07
N THR A 85 4.16 -16.79 21.17
CA THR A 85 3.78 -18.18 21.43
C THR A 85 4.81 -19.13 20.80
N ALA A 86 4.83 -20.38 21.27
CA ALA A 86 5.84 -21.36 20.86
C ALA A 86 5.83 -21.68 19.35
N ASP A 87 4.68 -21.54 18.68
CA ASP A 87 4.52 -21.72 17.24
C ASP A 87 5.13 -20.58 16.39
N GLN A 88 5.44 -19.43 17.01
CA GLN A 88 6.08 -18.29 16.35
C GLN A 88 7.61 -18.33 16.44
N LEU A 89 8.16 -19.25 17.25
CA LEU A 89 9.59 -19.50 17.37
C LEU A 89 9.97 -20.63 16.42
N SER A 90 10.85 -20.34 15.46
CA SER A 90 11.39 -21.40 14.60
C SER A 90 12.27 -22.37 15.38
N ASP A 91 12.49 -23.58 14.86
CA ASP A 91 13.43 -24.55 15.45
C ASP A 91 14.84 -23.96 15.67
N ASP A 92 15.26 -23.06 14.77
CA ASP A 92 16.55 -22.36 14.86
C ASP A 92 16.56 -21.15 15.82
N GLY A 93 15.48 -20.90 16.57
CA GLY A 93 15.40 -19.81 17.56
C GLY A 93 15.13 -18.42 16.98
N VAL A 94 14.54 -18.33 15.78
CA VAL A 94 14.17 -17.06 15.14
C VAL A 94 12.71 -16.73 15.44
N VAL A 95 12.45 -15.47 15.79
CA VAL A 95 11.10 -14.91 15.96
C VAL A 95 10.88 -13.75 14.99
N LEU A 96 9.68 -13.69 14.41
CA LEU A 96 9.24 -12.55 13.61
C LEU A 96 8.59 -11.50 14.50
N VAL A 97 9.21 -10.33 14.60
CA VAL A 97 8.70 -9.24 15.44
C VAL A 97 8.44 -7.99 14.62
N GLY A 98 7.23 -7.45 14.72
CA GLY A 98 6.82 -6.23 14.04
C GLY A 98 5.32 -6.21 13.78
N GLY A 99 4.88 -5.37 12.84
CA GLY A 99 3.48 -5.24 12.51
C GLY A 99 3.20 -4.32 11.33
N ARG A 100 1.93 -3.95 11.17
CA ARG A 100 1.49 -3.00 10.14
C ARG A 100 1.82 -1.57 10.52
N ALA A 101 2.23 -0.80 9.51
CA ALA A 101 2.52 0.61 9.62
C ALA A 101 2.05 1.33 8.35
N PRO A 102 1.57 2.58 8.45
CA PRO A 102 1.31 3.40 7.28
C PRO A 102 2.64 3.81 6.61
N TYR A 103 2.62 4.18 5.33
CA TYR A 103 3.82 4.73 4.67
C TYR A 103 4.27 6.08 5.21
N THR A 104 3.36 6.82 5.84
CA THR A 104 3.60 8.14 6.44
C THR A 104 2.68 8.32 7.64
N ALA A 105 3.16 9.04 8.66
CA ALA A 105 2.34 9.43 9.80
C ALA A 105 1.34 10.55 9.44
N ASP A 106 1.61 11.30 8.36
CA ASP A 106 0.77 12.37 7.84
C ASP A 106 0.00 11.89 6.60
N PRO A 107 -1.36 11.81 6.65
CA PRO A 107 -2.18 11.47 5.51
C PRO A 107 -2.04 12.41 4.31
N GLU A 108 -1.74 13.70 4.52
CA GLU A 108 -1.58 14.66 3.41
C GLU A 108 -0.31 14.37 2.61
N ALA A 109 0.78 13.98 3.30
CA ALA A 109 2.03 13.57 2.69
C ALA A 109 1.94 12.25 1.89
N LEU A 110 0.86 11.45 2.06
CA LEU A 110 0.70 10.19 1.32
C LEU A 110 0.58 10.45 -0.18
N ALA A 111 -0.17 11.49 -0.58
CA ALA A 111 -0.36 11.83 -1.99
C ALA A 111 0.97 12.20 -2.66
N GLU A 112 1.83 12.97 -1.97
CA GLU A 112 3.16 13.32 -2.45
C GLU A 112 4.07 12.09 -2.57
N LEU A 113 4.00 11.19 -1.59
CA LEU A 113 4.76 9.95 -1.60
C LEU A 113 4.38 9.06 -2.80
N LEU A 114 3.08 8.88 -3.05
CA LEU A 114 2.56 8.13 -4.20
C LEU A 114 3.04 8.72 -5.54
N ALA A 115 3.13 10.06 -5.63
CA ALA A 115 3.63 10.75 -6.81
C ALA A 115 5.15 10.62 -7.01
N SER A 116 5.91 10.44 -5.92
CA SER A 116 7.38 10.41 -5.95
C SER A 116 7.99 9.07 -6.39
N GLU A 117 7.22 7.98 -6.37
CA GLU A 117 7.70 6.59 -6.53
C GLU A 117 8.91 6.23 -5.64
N ALA A 118 9.11 6.98 -4.54
CA ALA A 118 10.33 6.90 -3.75
C ALA A 118 10.45 5.59 -2.98
N THR A 119 11.68 5.23 -2.62
CA THR A 119 11.92 4.16 -1.67
C THR A 119 12.13 4.76 -0.28
N LEU A 120 11.23 4.44 0.64
CA LEU A 120 11.20 4.91 2.01
C LEU A 120 12.19 4.09 2.88
N PRO A 121 13.15 4.74 3.58
CA PRO A 121 13.91 4.07 4.62
C PRO A 121 12.99 3.73 5.79
N VAL A 122 13.13 2.54 6.34
CA VAL A 122 12.34 2.05 7.48
C VAL A 122 13.28 1.47 8.53
N VAL A 123 12.94 1.62 9.80
CA VAL A 123 13.63 0.97 10.92
C VAL A 123 12.61 0.21 11.75
N VAL A 124 12.87 -1.06 12.03
CA VAL A 124 12.12 -1.84 13.01
C VAL A 124 13.01 -1.99 14.24
N ARG A 125 12.53 -1.58 15.41
CA ARG A 125 13.25 -1.71 16.68
C ARG A 125 12.33 -2.15 17.80
N GLY A 126 12.90 -2.63 18.89
CA GLY A 126 12.13 -3.10 20.02
C GLY A 126 12.92 -3.98 20.98
N HIS A 127 12.21 -4.76 21.78
CA HIS A 127 12.79 -5.82 22.58
C HIS A 127 11.83 -7.00 22.75
N LEU A 128 12.38 -8.20 22.86
CA LEU A 128 11.65 -9.38 23.35
C LEU A 128 11.86 -9.57 24.85
N VAL A 129 10.84 -10.02 25.56
CA VAL A 129 10.88 -10.31 27.00
C VAL A 129 10.97 -11.82 27.19
N ALA A 130 11.98 -12.28 27.93
CA ALA A 130 12.07 -13.67 28.40
C ALA A 130 12.51 -13.67 29.87
N GLY A 131 11.57 -13.95 30.79
CA GLY A 131 11.80 -13.79 32.22
C GLY A 131 12.12 -12.34 32.59
N ASN A 132 13.26 -12.10 33.24
CA ASN A 132 13.75 -10.76 33.57
C ASN A 132 14.72 -10.17 32.51
N VAL A 133 14.88 -10.83 31.36
CA VAL A 133 15.81 -10.40 30.31
C VAL A 133 15.05 -9.77 29.15
N HIS A 134 15.50 -8.60 28.72
CA HIS A 134 15.03 -7.87 27.56
C HIS A 134 16.05 -7.97 26.43
N TYR A 135 15.66 -8.62 25.35
CA TYR A 135 16.46 -8.82 24.15
C TYR A 135 16.20 -7.71 23.15
N GLU A 136 16.97 -6.63 23.21
CA GLU A 136 16.85 -5.46 22.33
C GLU A 136 17.28 -5.79 20.90
N PHE A 137 16.51 -5.28 19.94
CA PHE A 137 16.79 -5.45 18.53
C PHE A 137 16.55 -4.15 17.75
N THR A 138 17.32 -3.95 16.70
CA THR A 138 17.11 -2.86 15.74
C THR A 138 17.64 -3.25 14.38
N ARG A 139 16.90 -2.91 13.33
CA ARG A 139 17.32 -3.15 11.95
C ARG A 139 16.77 -2.07 11.05
N ALA A 140 17.58 -1.65 10.08
CA ALA A 140 17.14 -0.77 9.00
C ALA A 140 16.76 -1.61 7.76
N GLY A 141 15.79 -1.12 7.02
CA GLY A 141 15.26 -1.71 5.81
C GLY A 141 14.76 -0.61 4.86
N ARG A 142 14.11 -1.04 3.78
CA ARG A 142 13.57 -0.15 2.76
C ARG A 142 12.25 -0.71 2.27
N VAL A 143 11.27 0.16 2.07
CA VAL A 143 10.00 -0.18 1.41
C VAL A 143 9.80 0.74 0.22
N ARG A 144 9.32 0.21 -0.90
CA ARG A 144 8.98 1.04 -2.06
C ARG A 144 7.61 1.66 -1.82
N ALA A 145 7.49 2.97 -2.02
CA ALA A 145 6.19 3.61 -1.98
C ALA A 145 5.24 2.98 -3.02
N PRO A 146 3.94 2.91 -2.74
CA PRO A 146 2.97 2.45 -3.71
C PRO A 146 2.96 3.39 -4.92
N ARG A 147 2.64 2.83 -6.09
CA ARG A 147 2.61 3.54 -7.35
C ARG A 147 1.23 3.45 -7.96
N SER A 148 0.74 4.55 -8.51
CA SER A 148 -0.48 4.51 -9.31
C SER A 148 -0.25 3.63 -10.56
N PRO A 149 -1.13 2.65 -10.83
CA PRO A 149 -1.09 1.91 -12.08
C PRO A 149 -1.05 2.82 -13.31
N ALA A 150 -0.29 2.42 -14.33
CA ALA A 150 -0.22 3.17 -15.59
C ALA A 150 -1.37 2.76 -16.53
N VAL A 151 -1.99 3.73 -17.19
CA VAL A 151 -3.08 3.51 -18.14
C VAL A 151 -2.60 3.85 -19.54
N SER A 152 -2.86 2.97 -20.50
CA SER A 152 -2.48 3.13 -21.89
C SER A 152 -3.47 2.44 -22.83
N ILE A 153 -3.42 2.77 -24.12
CA ILE A 153 -4.07 1.98 -25.17
C ILE A 153 -2.98 1.14 -25.82
N SER A 154 -3.03 -0.19 -25.65
CA SER A 154 -2.01 -1.08 -26.22
C SER A 154 -2.20 -1.25 -27.73
N GLN A 155 -3.47 -1.34 -28.15
CA GLN A 155 -3.85 -1.52 -29.55
C GLN A 155 -5.25 -0.95 -29.81
N VAL A 156 -5.49 -0.57 -31.06
CA VAL A 156 -6.83 -0.35 -31.60
C VAL A 156 -7.00 -1.22 -32.83
N GLU A 157 -7.93 -2.17 -32.77
CA GLU A 157 -8.33 -2.93 -33.93
C GLU A 157 -9.45 -2.22 -34.65
N ALA A 158 -9.39 -2.18 -35.98
CA ALA A 158 -10.39 -1.53 -36.80
C ALA A 158 -10.68 -2.34 -38.06
N ALA A 159 -11.96 -2.64 -38.29
CA ALA A 159 -12.45 -3.31 -39.47
C ALA A 159 -13.59 -2.51 -40.08
N SER A 160 -13.45 -2.13 -41.36
CA SER A 160 -14.57 -1.58 -42.11
C SER A 160 -15.48 -2.70 -42.60
N ILE A 161 -16.79 -2.51 -42.50
CA ILE A 161 -17.83 -3.40 -43.00
C ILE A 161 -18.67 -2.61 -44.03
N PRO A 162 -18.23 -2.54 -45.30
CA PRO A 162 -18.86 -1.67 -46.30
C PRO A 162 -20.34 -1.98 -46.55
N SER A 163 -20.74 -3.26 -46.46
CA SER A 163 -22.14 -3.71 -46.64
C SER A 163 -23.10 -3.12 -45.60
N GLU A 164 -22.61 -2.87 -44.40
CA GLU A 164 -23.38 -2.29 -43.28
C GLU A 164 -23.13 -0.79 -43.10
N ARG A 165 -22.28 -0.20 -43.94
CA ARG A 165 -21.77 1.19 -43.78
C ARG A 165 -21.21 1.48 -42.39
N ARG A 166 -20.48 0.52 -41.84
CA ARG A 166 -20.01 0.55 -40.46
C ARG A 166 -18.50 0.36 -40.36
N ILE A 167 -17.87 0.94 -39.35
CA ILE A 167 -16.52 0.59 -38.91
C ILE A 167 -16.62 0.04 -37.49
N SER A 168 -16.16 -1.19 -37.29
CA SER A 168 -16.05 -1.80 -35.97
C SER A 168 -14.65 -1.53 -35.41
N LEU A 169 -14.60 -1.02 -34.19
CA LEU A 169 -13.38 -0.72 -33.46
C LEU A 169 -13.35 -1.52 -32.16
N VAL A 170 -12.16 -1.97 -31.76
CA VAL A 170 -11.92 -2.50 -30.41
C VAL A 170 -10.70 -1.81 -29.84
N PHE A 171 -10.89 -1.05 -28.77
CA PHE A 171 -9.80 -0.43 -28.01
C PHE A 171 -9.36 -1.38 -26.90
N PHE A 172 -8.07 -1.70 -26.85
CA PHE A 172 -7.48 -2.49 -25.78
C PHE A 172 -6.88 -1.56 -24.73
N ILE A 173 -7.65 -1.28 -23.68
CA ILE A 173 -7.22 -0.42 -22.58
C ILE A 173 -6.36 -1.23 -21.63
N ARG A 174 -5.05 -0.96 -21.63
CA ARG A 174 -4.07 -1.64 -20.79
C ARG A 174 -3.85 -0.88 -19.50
N ILE A 175 -4.04 -1.57 -18.38
CA ILE A 175 -3.72 -1.08 -17.03
C ILE A 175 -2.56 -1.90 -16.47
N ASP A 176 -1.45 -1.22 -16.18
CA ASP A 176 -0.20 -1.83 -15.73
C ASP A 176 0.01 -1.62 -14.23
N ASN A 177 -0.06 -2.68 -13.45
CA ASN A 177 0.18 -2.67 -12.00
C ASN A 177 1.62 -3.06 -11.70
N GLN A 178 2.46 -2.06 -11.46
CA GLN A 178 3.86 -2.29 -11.10
C GLN A 178 4.09 -2.40 -9.59
N ASN A 179 3.04 -2.51 -8.77
CA ASN A 179 3.16 -2.69 -7.33
C ASN A 179 3.49 -4.14 -6.97
N ALA A 180 3.99 -4.33 -5.76
CA ALA A 180 4.24 -5.65 -5.18
C ALA A 180 2.97 -6.33 -4.63
N PHE A 181 1.79 -5.73 -4.86
CA PHE A 181 0.50 -6.17 -4.36
C PHE A 181 -0.59 -6.03 -5.44
N ASP A 182 -1.70 -6.72 -5.24
CA ASP A 182 -2.82 -6.75 -6.18
C ASP A 182 -3.66 -5.47 -6.07
N VAL A 183 -4.11 -4.96 -7.21
CA VAL A 183 -4.95 -3.76 -7.25
C VAL A 183 -6.35 -4.13 -7.73
N GLN A 184 -7.37 -3.69 -7.01
CA GLN A 184 -8.76 -3.93 -7.40
C GLN A 184 -9.21 -2.92 -8.45
N LEU A 185 -9.45 -3.35 -9.69
CA LEU A 185 -10.18 -2.58 -10.69
C LEU A 185 -11.67 -2.64 -10.39
N GLU A 186 -12.36 -1.50 -10.44
CA GLU A 186 -13.81 -1.41 -10.31
C GLU A 186 -14.48 -1.25 -11.67
N ASN A 187 -14.10 -0.19 -12.39
CA ASN A 187 -14.55 0.14 -13.74
C ASN A 187 -13.63 1.22 -14.35
N ILE A 188 -13.91 1.58 -15.59
CA ILE A 188 -13.25 2.65 -16.34
C ILE A 188 -14.35 3.56 -16.88
N ASP A 189 -14.45 4.80 -16.38
CA ASP A 189 -15.23 5.83 -17.03
C ASP A 189 -14.46 6.34 -18.25
N TYR A 190 -15.11 6.49 -19.39
CA TYR A 190 -14.48 7.01 -20.59
C TYR A 190 -15.40 7.96 -21.38
N ASP A 191 -14.76 8.83 -22.15
CA ASP A 191 -15.32 9.71 -23.16
C ASP A 191 -14.43 9.60 -24.39
N LEU A 192 -14.99 9.09 -25.49
CA LEU A 192 -14.28 8.80 -26.73
C LEU A 192 -14.69 9.79 -27.82
N GLN A 193 -13.67 10.45 -28.37
CA GLN A 193 -13.76 11.28 -29.56
C GLN A 193 -12.98 10.64 -30.72
N ILE A 194 -13.51 10.75 -31.93
CA ILE A 194 -12.83 10.39 -33.18
C ILE A 194 -12.95 11.55 -34.16
N GLU A 195 -11.82 12.03 -34.67
CA GLU A 195 -11.74 13.25 -35.50
C GLU A 195 -12.42 14.47 -34.86
N GLY A 196 -12.40 14.53 -33.52
CA GLY A 196 -13.06 15.58 -32.73
C GLY A 196 -14.58 15.46 -32.59
N VAL A 197 -15.18 14.40 -33.13
CA VAL A 197 -16.61 14.07 -32.94
C VAL A 197 -16.77 13.19 -31.71
N ASP A 198 -17.66 13.55 -30.80
CA ASP A 198 -18.03 12.71 -29.66
C ASP A 198 -18.73 11.44 -30.15
N ILE A 199 -18.13 10.27 -29.89
CA ILE A 199 -18.61 8.98 -30.39
C ILE A 199 -19.38 8.22 -29.31
N ASP A 200 -18.79 8.12 -28.12
CA ASP A 200 -19.37 7.34 -27.03
C ASP A 200 -18.85 7.82 -25.68
N ARG A 201 -19.65 7.61 -24.64
CA ARG A 201 -19.30 7.89 -23.25
C ARG A 201 -19.97 6.86 -22.36
N GLY A 202 -19.20 6.21 -21.49
CA GLY A 202 -19.78 5.21 -20.60
C GLY A 202 -18.80 4.61 -19.61
N LEU A 203 -19.18 3.43 -19.11
CA LEU A 203 -18.39 2.60 -18.22
C LEU A 203 -17.90 1.37 -18.98
N ALA A 204 -16.61 1.09 -18.89
CA ALA A 204 -15.98 -0.11 -19.40
C ALA A 204 -15.37 -0.95 -18.27
N GLY A 205 -15.12 -2.21 -18.56
CA GLY A 205 -14.52 -3.15 -17.62
C GLY A 205 -15.48 -3.66 -16.55
N THR A 206 -15.04 -4.74 -15.90
CA THR A 206 -15.75 -5.35 -14.78
C THR A 206 -14.83 -5.41 -13.57
N ARG A 207 -15.45 -5.46 -12.39
CA ARG A 207 -14.71 -5.54 -11.12
C ARG A 207 -13.83 -6.79 -11.11
N ARG A 208 -12.50 -6.60 -11.10
CA ARG A 208 -11.51 -7.69 -11.07
C ARG A 208 -10.20 -7.26 -10.42
N ALA A 209 -9.43 -8.22 -9.91
CA ALA A 209 -8.08 -7.96 -9.44
C ALA A 209 -7.11 -7.79 -10.63
N ILE A 210 -6.18 -6.86 -10.49
CA ILE A 210 -4.99 -6.69 -11.32
C ILE A 210 -3.82 -7.23 -10.48
N PRO A 211 -3.32 -8.44 -10.75
CA PRO A 211 -2.29 -9.05 -9.91
C PRO A 211 -1.02 -8.20 -9.82
N ARG A 212 -0.27 -8.35 -8.74
CA ARG A 212 1.02 -7.68 -8.53
C ARG A 212 1.97 -7.86 -9.72
N ALA A 213 2.69 -6.81 -10.07
CA ALA A 213 3.67 -6.79 -11.17
C ALA A 213 3.16 -7.35 -12.50
N THR A 214 1.86 -7.20 -12.79
CA THR A 214 1.24 -7.62 -14.05
C THR A 214 0.40 -6.50 -14.64
N ALA A 215 -0.12 -6.74 -15.84
CA ALA A 215 -1.06 -5.85 -16.48
C ALA A 215 -2.27 -6.62 -16.98
N VAL A 216 -3.36 -5.90 -17.14
CA VAL A 216 -4.60 -6.45 -17.68
C VAL A 216 -5.11 -5.55 -18.79
N GLU A 217 -5.79 -6.16 -19.76
CA GLU A 217 -6.44 -5.45 -20.86
C GLU A 217 -7.96 -5.49 -20.71
N VAL A 218 -8.60 -4.34 -20.92
CA VAL A 218 -10.04 -4.18 -20.96
C VAL A 218 -10.42 -3.80 -22.38
N ASP A 219 -11.23 -4.63 -22.99
CA ASP A 219 -11.71 -4.42 -24.35
C ASP A 219 -12.89 -3.46 -24.32
N LEU A 220 -12.81 -2.42 -25.16
CA LEU A 220 -13.90 -1.48 -25.39
C LEU A 220 -14.31 -1.53 -26.86
N PRO A 221 -15.37 -2.30 -27.20
CA PRO A 221 -15.89 -2.37 -28.55
C PRO A 221 -16.73 -1.13 -28.87
N ILE A 222 -16.47 -0.51 -30.03
CA ILE A 222 -17.14 0.69 -30.51
C ILE A 222 -17.58 0.46 -31.96
N SER A 223 -18.77 0.92 -32.31
CA SER A 223 -19.30 0.86 -33.67
C SER A 223 -19.49 2.28 -34.21
N LEU A 224 -18.89 2.59 -35.35
CA LEU A 224 -19.11 3.83 -36.09
C LEU A 224 -20.05 3.58 -37.25
N ASP A 225 -21.08 4.40 -37.38
CA ASP A 225 -21.99 4.43 -38.51
C ASP A 225 -22.43 5.88 -38.83
N GLU A 226 -23.26 6.07 -39.85
CA GLU A 226 -23.67 7.40 -40.32
C GLU A 226 -24.46 8.18 -39.25
N THR A 227 -24.97 7.52 -38.20
CA THR A 227 -25.74 8.14 -37.12
C THR A 227 -24.84 8.85 -36.11
N ASN A 228 -23.75 8.20 -35.70
CA ASN A 228 -22.82 8.74 -34.69
C ASN A 228 -21.55 9.34 -35.29
N PHE A 229 -21.22 8.99 -36.54
CA PHE A 229 -20.07 9.50 -37.27
C PHE A 229 -20.46 9.78 -38.73
N PRO A 230 -21.01 10.98 -39.03
CA PRO A 230 -21.57 11.30 -40.35
C PRO A 230 -20.61 11.09 -41.53
N ASP A 231 -19.31 11.21 -41.27
CA ASP A 231 -18.26 11.05 -42.28
C ASP A 231 -17.77 9.60 -42.47
N VAL A 232 -18.37 8.61 -41.78
CA VAL A 232 -17.96 7.19 -41.83
C VAL A 232 -17.80 6.69 -43.27
N SER A 233 -18.68 7.09 -44.17
CA SER A 233 -18.69 6.65 -45.57
C SER A 233 -17.43 7.04 -46.36
N LYS A 234 -16.74 8.11 -45.94
CA LYS A 234 -15.43 8.52 -46.51
C LYS A 234 -14.32 7.55 -46.11
N HIS A 235 -14.45 6.89 -44.97
CA HIS A 235 -13.44 6.04 -44.35
C HIS A 235 -13.64 4.54 -44.61
N LEU A 236 -14.78 4.15 -45.19
CA LEU A 236 -15.08 2.78 -45.61
C LEU A 236 -14.34 2.35 -46.90
N ARG A 237 -13.77 3.29 -47.65
CA ARG A 237 -13.10 3.02 -48.93
C ARG A 237 -11.59 2.97 -48.74
N GLY A 238 -11.02 1.77 -48.83
CA GLY A 238 -9.56 1.56 -48.77
C GLY A 238 -8.97 1.72 -47.37
N GLU A 239 -7.66 1.91 -47.30
CA GLU A 239 -6.98 2.22 -46.04
C GLU A 239 -7.26 3.67 -45.65
N SER A 240 -7.77 3.86 -44.45
CA SER A 240 -7.97 5.20 -43.89
C SER A 240 -7.35 5.31 -42.50
N ARG A 241 -6.93 6.52 -42.15
CA ARG A 241 -6.37 6.83 -40.84
C ARG A 241 -7.29 7.82 -40.15
N LEU A 242 -7.72 7.46 -38.94
CA LEU A 242 -8.47 8.34 -38.05
C LEU A 242 -7.59 8.73 -36.87
N GLN A 243 -7.91 9.81 -36.17
CA GLN A 243 -7.37 10.19 -34.88
C GLN A 243 -8.44 10.00 -33.81
N TYR A 244 -8.08 9.36 -32.71
CA TYR A 244 -8.93 9.30 -31.53
C TYR A 244 -8.35 10.15 -30.40
N ARG A 245 -9.23 10.52 -29.48
CA ARG A 245 -8.90 10.98 -28.14
C ARG A 245 -9.85 10.32 -27.17
N MET A 246 -9.31 9.64 -26.18
CA MET A 246 -10.07 9.01 -25.11
C MET A 246 -9.66 9.63 -23.79
N LYS A 247 -10.63 10.19 -23.07
CA LYS A 247 -10.43 10.70 -21.72
C LYS A 247 -11.24 9.91 -20.73
N GLY A 248 -10.85 9.90 -19.47
CA GLY A 248 -11.62 9.20 -18.48
C GLY A 248 -10.93 9.06 -17.14
N GLU A 249 -11.48 8.18 -16.33
CA GLU A 249 -10.94 7.80 -15.03
C GLU A 249 -10.99 6.28 -14.88
N VAL A 250 -9.85 5.67 -14.53
CA VAL A 250 -9.83 4.29 -14.05
C VAL A 250 -10.15 4.30 -12.56
N ARG A 251 -11.26 3.66 -12.16
CA ARG A 251 -11.64 3.51 -10.75
C ARG A 251 -11.03 2.26 -10.17
N LEU A 252 -10.27 2.45 -9.10
CA LEU A 252 -9.64 1.41 -8.32
C LEU A 252 -10.26 1.40 -6.92
N GLY A 253 -10.13 0.30 -6.20
CA GLY A 253 -10.65 0.19 -4.83
C GLY A 253 -10.09 1.22 -3.83
N VAL A 254 -9.03 1.94 -4.21
CA VAL A 254 -8.33 2.93 -3.37
C VAL A 254 -8.39 4.35 -3.92
N GLY A 255 -8.98 4.58 -5.09
CA GLY A 255 -8.96 5.89 -5.74
C GLY A 255 -9.24 5.85 -7.23
N ARG A 256 -8.89 6.94 -7.91
CA ARG A 256 -9.14 7.13 -9.35
C ARG A 256 -7.90 7.64 -10.05
N ILE A 257 -7.69 7.19 -11.28
CA ILE A 257 -6.57 7.59 -12.12
C ILE A 257 -7.13 8.25 -13.37
N PRO A 258 -7.02 9.58 -13.52
CA PRO A 258 -7.44 10.25 -14.73
C PRO A 258 -6.49 9.89 -15.89
N PHE A 259 -7.04 9.79 -17.10
CA PHE A 259 -6.26 9.60 -18.32
C PHE A 259 -6.81 10.47 -19.46
N ASP A 260 -5.93 10.86 -20.37
CA ASP A 260 -6.23 11.57 -21.63
C ASP A 260 -5.23 11.06 -22.68
N ILE A 261 -5.68 10.15 -23.53
CA ILE A 261 -4.84 9.41 -24.47
C ILE A 261 -5.36 9.68 -25.88
N SER A 262 -4.46 10.06 -26.79
CA SER A 262 -4.75 10.22 -28.20
C SER A 262 -3.83 9.36 -29.05
N GLY A 263 -4.34 8.93 -30.21
CA GLY A 263 -3.56 8.15 -31.13
C GLY A 263 -4.23 7.94 -32.48
N PRO A 264 -3.50 7.38 -33.45
CA PRO A 264 -4.07 7.03 -34.73
C PRO A 264 -4.83 5.69 -34.68
N ILE A 265 -5.88 5.59 -35.47
CA ILE A 265 -6.54 4.34 -35.84
C ILE A 265 -6.22 4.06 -37.29
N GLN A 266 -5.74 2.86 -37.60
CA GLN A 266 -5.58 2.39 -38.97
C GLN A 266 -6.77 1.50 -39.33
N VAL A 267 -7.66 2.01 -40.17
CA VAL A 267 -8.81 1.24 -40.66
C VAL A 267 -8.37 0.45 -41.89
N ARG A 268 -8.54 -0.86 -41.82
CA ARG A 268 -8.32 -1.75 -42.97
C ARG A 268 -9.65 -2.26 -43.48
N ALA A 269 -9.72 -2.45 -44.80
CA ALA A 269 -10.83 -3.16 -45.41
C ALA A 269 -10.81 -4.62 -44.92
N SER A 270 -11.95 -5.11 -44.38
CA SER A 270 -12.10 -6.55 -44.21
C SER A 270 -12.07 -7.20 -45.60
N GLY A 271 -11.32 -8.29 -45.73
CA GLY A 271 -11.07 -8.94 -47.03
C GLY A 271 -12.37 -9.20 -47.77
N SER A 272 -12.41 -8.75 -49.03
CA SER A 272 -13.40 -9.13 -50.04
C SER A 272 -13.32 -10.62 -50.37
#